data_AF-A1K9I5-F1
#
_entry.id   AF-A1K9I5-F1
#
_cell.length_a   1.000
_cell.length_b   1.000
_cell.length_c   1.000
_cell.angle_alpha   90.00
_cell.angle_beta   90.00
_cell.angle_gamma   90.00
#
_symmetry.space_group_name_H-M   'P 1'
#
loop_
_entity.id
_entity.type
_entity.pdbx_description
1 polymer ?
#
loop_
_entity_poly.entity_id
_entity_poly.type
_entity_poly.pdbx_seq_one_letter_code
_entity_poly.pdbx_strand_id
1 'polypeptide(L)'
;MSANTWTPTALASELRLWAGSGWRAVEAQHRVATMGLAGGDLARQTLLEDILEEHKPQLPPAAEGLHWLLATPFRYWPLPGGSRFRRREDPGVFYGAESRETACAESGYWRLRFWRDSSFLSERPRAVPITLFEFWAATNAALDLTQPPLAAGRAAWTHPDDYSATQALALAAREGGAQAIRYESVRHPGGLCVALLGPEVFRAVAEPYRNNQQGWTLLIQPPHLTVWQRDLSAERWTFAFHD
;
A
#
# COMPACT_ATOMS: atom_id res chain seq x y z
N MET A 1 -3.07 20.30 22.92
CA MET A 1 -2.10 21.02 22.07
C MET A 1 -2.70 21.07 20.67
N SER A 2 -2.79 22.26 20.08
CA SER A 2 -3.37 22.42 18.73
C SER A 2 -2.56 21.57 17.75
N ALA A 3 -3.24 20.74 16.95
CA ALA A 3 -2.59 20.03 15.86
C ALA A 3 -2.04 21.09 14.91
N ASN A 4 -0.72 21.26 14.87
CA ASN A 4 -0.08 22.13 13.89
C ASN A 4 -0.56 21.69 12.51
N THR A 5 -1.48 22.47 11.93
CA THR A 5 -2.00 22.20 10.62
C THR A 5 -0.90 22.63 9.67
N TRP A 6 -0.15 21.65 9.17
CA TRP A 6 0.92 21.88 8.21
C TRP A 6 0.34 22.57 6.97
N THR A 7 0.90 23.73 6.61
CA THR A 7 0.53 24.42 5.38
C THR A 7 1.32 23.84 4.20
N PRO A 8 0.81 23.94 2.96
CA PRO A 8 1.55 23.50 1.78
C PRO A 8 2.95 24.10 1.68
N THR A 9 3.09 25.40 1.96
CA THR A 9 4.40 26.09 1.94
C THR A 9 5.35 25.56 3.01
N ALA A 10 4.85 25.26 4.21
CA ALA A 10 5.69 24.69 5.27
C ALA A 10 6.14 23.27 4.95
N LEU A 11 5.32 22.48 4.27
CA LEU A 11 5.73 21.14 3.81
C LEU A 11 6.69 21.22 2.63
N ALA A 12 6.49 22.18 1.71
CA ALA A 12 7.37 22.40 0.58
C ALA A 12 8.83 22.69 1.01
N SER A 13 9.04 23.37 2.14
CA SER A 13 10.38 23.61 2.68
C SER A 13 11.05 22.38 3.30
N GLU A 14 10.30 21.31 3.57
CA GLU A 14 10.81 20.07 4.18
C GLU A 14 11.06 18.95 3.15
N LEU A 15 10.78 19.24 1.87
CA LEU A 15 11.02 18.32 0.77
C LEU A 15 12.49 17.98 0.66
N ARG A 16 12.77 16.69 0.46
CA ARG A 16 14.11 16.16 0.33
C ARG A 16 14.20 15.09 -0.74
N LEU A 17 15.44 14.80 -1.15
CA LEU A 17 15.75 13.65 -1.98
C LEU A 17 15.38 12.36 -1.25
N TRP A 18 14.63 11.51 -1.93
CA TRP A 18 14.47 10.10 -1.59
C TRP A 18 14.67 9.28 -2.86
N ALA A 19 15.53 8.28 -2.79
CA ALA A 19 15.76 7.33 -3.87
C ALA A 19 16.09 5.98 -3.25
N GLY A 20 15.47 4.91 -3.74
CA GLY A 20 15.71 3.59 -3.19
C GLY A 20 14.77 2.54 -3.75
N SER A 21 14.85 1.36 -3.16
CA SER A 21 13.91 0.28 -3.39
C SER A 21 12.98 0.06 -2.21
N GLY A 22 11.90 -0.65 -2.48
CA GLY A 22 10.95 -1.10 -1.49
C GLY A 22 10.21 -2.34 -1.96
N TRP A 23 9.41 -2.90 -1.08
CA TRP A 23 8.67 -4.13 -1.27
C TRP A 23 7.18 -3.88 -1.16
N ARG A 24 6.42 -4.57 -2.02
CA ARG A 24 4.95 -4.55 -1.98
C ARG A 24 4.40 -5.95 -2.17
N ALA A 25 3.40 -6.27 -1.37
CA ALA A 25 2.70 -7.56 -1.40
C ALA A 25 1.38 -7.45 -2.18
N VAL A 26 1.16 -8.36 -3.12
CA VAL A 26 -0.07 -8.46 -3.92
C VAL A 26 -0.54 -9.90 -3.98
N GLU A 27 -1.84 -10.13 -4.17
CA GLU A 27 -2.35 -11.48 -4.33
C GLU A 27 -1.85 -12.10 -5.65
N ALA A 28 -1.38 -13.35 -5.60
CA ALA A 28 -0.74 -14.00 -6.73
C ALA A 28 -1.73 -14.41 -7.85
N GLN A 29 -3.04 -14.44 -7.58
CA GLN A 29 -4.05 -15.13 -8.42
C GLN A 29 -5.22 -14.25 -8.88
N HIS A 30 -4.96 -13.03 -9.37
CA HIS A 30 -6.03 -12.12 -9.81
C HIS A 30 -6.94 -12.69 -10.91
N ARG A 31 -6.42 -13.53 -11.83
CA ARG A 31 -7.23 -14.13 -12.91
C ARG A 31 -8.14 -15.29 -12.50
N VAL A 32 -7.95 -15.89 -11.32
CA VAL A 32 -8.73 -17.07 -10.90
C VAL A 32 -9.92 -16.67 -10.02
N ALA A 33 -9.84 -15.52 -9.34
CA ALA A 33 -10.87 -15.07 -8.41
C ALA A 33 -12.25 -14.88 -9.08
N THR A 34 -12.28 -14.27 -10.27
CA THR A 34 -13.53 -14.06 -11.04
C THR A 34 -14.07 -15.34 -11.65
N MET A 35 -13.21 -16.33 -11.94
CA MET A 35 -13.65 -17.65 -12.43
C MET A 35 -14.55 -18.36 -11.40
N GLY A 36 -14.21 -18.26 -10.12
CA GLY A 36 -15.05 -18.80 -9.04
C GLY A 36 -16.43 -18.14 -8.99
N LEU A 37 -16.51 -16.82 -9.20
CA LEU A 37 -17.77 -16.07 -9.26
C LEU A 37 -18.58 -16.38 -10.52
N ALA A 38 -17.90 -16.64 -11.63
CA ALA A 38 -18.51 -17.03 -12.90
C ALA A 38 -18.96 -18.50 -12.94
N GLY A 39 -18.76 -19.26 -11.86
CA GLY A 39 -19.13 -20.68 -11.78
C GLY A 39 -18.31 -21.57 -12.73
N GLY A 40 -17.08 -21.17 -13.06
CA GLY A 40 -16.23 -21.90 -14.01
C GLY A 40 -16.54 -21.65 -15.49
N ASP A 41 -17.47 -20.74 -15.82
CA ASP A 41 -17.83 -20.40 -17.19
C ASP A 41 -16.96 -19.25 -17.72
N LEU A 42 -16.21 -19.53 -18.79
CA LEU A 42 -15.26 -18.57 -19.37
C LEU A 42 -15.94 -17.36 -20.03
N ALA A 43 -17.12 -17.53 -20.63
CA ALA A 43 -17.84 -16.43 -21.27
C ALA A 43 -18.40 -15.46 -20.21
N ARG A 44 -18.93 -16.01 -19.11
CA ARG A 44 -19.36 -15.20 -17.96
C ARG A 44 -18.19 -14.53 -17.26
N GLN A 45 -17.06 -15.21 -17.13
CA GLN A 45 -15.86 -14.60 -16.58
C GLN A 45 -15.39 -13.43 -17.45
N THR A 46 -15.35 -13.61 -18.77
CA THR A 46 -14.96 -12.55 -19.71
C THR A 46 -15.87 -11.34 -19.58
N LEU A 47 -17.20 -11.55 -19.58
CA LEU A 47 -18.17 -10.47 -19.38
C LEU A 47 -17.97 -9.76 -18.03
N LEU A 48 -17.72 -10.51 -16.95
CA LEU A 48 -17.46 -9.93 -15.64
C LEU A 48 -16.18 -9.08 -15.64
N GLU A 49 -15.10 -9.57 -16.25
CA GLU A 49 -13.84 -8.81 -16.37
C GLU A 49 -14.01 -7.56 -17.22
N ASP A 50 -14.78 -7.62 -18.31
CA ASP A 50 -15.09 -6.47 -19.17
C ASP A 50 -15.86 -5.40 -18.40
N ILE A 51 -16.92 -5.79 -17.67
CA ILE A 51 -17.68 -4.87 -16.81
C ILE A 51 -16.76 -4.27 -15.72
N LEU A 52 -15.91 -5.09 -15.11
CA LEU A 52 -14.98 -4.61 -14.08
C LEU A 52 -13.96 -3.63 -14.66
N GLU A 53 -13.44 -3.86 -15.86
CA GLU A 53 -12.49 -2.96 -16.51
C GLU A 53 -13.16 -1.65 -16.96
N GLU A 54 -14.39 -1.70 -17.51
CA GLU A 54 -15.17 -0.52 -17.92
C GLU A 54 -15.41 0.46 -16.76
N HIS A 55 -15.61 -0.07 -15.54
CA HIS A 55 -15.85 0.75 -14.35
C HIS A 55 -14.59 1.10 -13.55
N LYS A 56 -13.40 0.68 -13.97
CA LYS A 56 -12.14 1.13 -13.34
C LYS A 56 -11.85 2.57 -13.77
N PRO A 57 -11.43 3.43 -12.84
CA PRO A 57 -10.91 4.75 -13.20
C PRO A 57 -9.79 4.63 -14.24
N GLN A 58 -9.73 5.62 -15.13
CA GLN A 58 -8.66 5.68 -16.12
C GLN A 58 -7.30 5.75 -15.42
N LEU A 59 -6.31 5.11 -16.03
CA LEU A 59 -4.95 5.20 -15.54
C LEU A 59 -4.43 6.63 -15.79
N PRO A 60 -3.76 7.27 -14.82
CA PRO A 60 -3.14 8.56 -15.06
C PRO A 60 -2.10 8.47 -16.20
N PRO A 61 -1.97 9.48 -17.07
CA PRO A 61 -0.99 9.46 -18.17
C PRO A 61 0.45 9.19 -17.69
N ALA A 62 0.80 9.73 -16.53
CA ALA A 62 2.10 9.52 -15.91
C ALA A 62 2.35 8.06 -15.46
N ALA A 63 1.35 7.18 -15.44
CA ALA A 63 1.52 5.75 -15.19
C ALA A 63 1.51 4.88 -16.46
N GLU A 64 1.25 5.44 -17.65
CA GLU A 64 1.25 4.68 -18.91
C GLU A 64 2.61 4.05 -19.21
N GLY A 65 2.60 2.79 -19.65
CA GLY A 65 3.82 2.02 -19.94
C GLY A 65 4.60 1.54 -18.70
N LEU A 66 4.20 1.91 -17.47
CA LEU A 66 4.72 1.26 -16.28
C LEU A 66 4.21 -0.19 -16.19
N HIS A 67 5.00 -1.06 -15.55
CA HIS A 67 4.54 -2.40 -15.24
C HIS A 67 3.23 -2.33 -14.42
N TRP A 68 2.27 -3.21 -14.70
CA TRP A 68 0.92 -3.14 -14.10
C TRP A 68 0.93 -3.18 -12.55
N LEU A 69 1.91 -3.87 -11.95
CA LEU A 69 2.13 -3.87 -10.49
C LEU A 69 2.45 -2.49 -9.91
N LEU A 70 3.07 -1.61 -10.70
CA LEU A 70 3.38 -0.23 -10.34
C LEU A 70 2.24 0.73 -10.69
N ALA A 71 1.57 0.50 -11.83
CA ALA A 71 0.57 1.41 -12.37
C ALA A 71 -0.78 1.33 -11.63
N THR A 72 -1.27 0.13 -11.37
CA THR A 72 -2.66 -0.10 -10.91
C THR A 72 -3.06 0.57 -9.59
N PRO A 73 -2.18 0.82 -8.60
CA PRO A 73 -2.57 1.51 -7.36
C PRO A 73 -3.05 2.93 -7.57
N PHE A 74 -2.63 3.58 -8.66
CA PHE A 74 -3.02 4.95 -8.96
C PHE A 74 -4.44 5.08 -9.50
N ARG A 75 -5.07 3.97 -9.91
CA ARG A 75 -6.44 3.94 -10.44
C ARG A 75 -7.47 3.23 -9.57
N TYR A 76 -7.05 2.50 -8.53
CA TYR A 76 -8.02 1.81 -7.67
C TYR A 76 -8.76 2.77 -6.74
N TRP A 77 -10.05 2.51 -6.54
CA TRP A 77 -10.86 3.17 -5.52
C TRP A 77 -10.44 2.70 -4.12
N PRO A 78 -10.26 3.59 -3.13
CA PRO A 78 -9.95 3.18 -1.77
C PRO A 78 -11.22 2.65 -1.07
N LEU A 79 -11.08 2.05 0.11
CA LEU A 79 -12.21 1.68 0.95
C LEU A 79 -13.07 2.92 1.34
N PRO A 80 -14.31 2.75 1.83
CA PRO A 80 -15.22 3.86 2.18
C PRO A 80 -14.71 4.93 3.16
N GLY A 81 -13.55 4.77 3.80
CA GLY A 81 -12.88 5.79 4.63
C GLY A 81 -11.53 6.27 4.10
N GLY A 82 -11.13 5.87 2.89
CA GLY A 82 -9.80 6.12 2.36
C GLY A 82 -8.74 5.16 2.89
N SER A 83 -7.48 5.59 2.83
CA SER A 83 -6.31 4.96 3.46
C SER A 83 -5.51 6.03 4.23
N ARG A 84 -4.40 5.63 4.86
CA ARG A 84 -3.60 6.51 5.75
C ARG A 84 -3.27 7.88 5.13
N PHE A 85 -2.88 7.92 3.85
CA PHE A 85 -2.50 9.16 3.16
C PHE A 85 -3.39 9.46 1.94
N ARG A 86 -4.65 9.01 1.98
CA ARG A 86 -5.57 9.18 0.85
C ARG A 86 -7.03 9.19 1.31
N ARG A 87 -7.78 10.25 0.99
CA ARG A 87 -9.25 10.29 1.14
C ARG A 87 -9.93 9.56 -0.02
N ARG A 88 -11.25 9.51 -0.02
CA ARG A 88 -12.02 8.83 -1.07
C ARG A 88 -11.86 9.47 -2.44
N GLU A 89 -11.81 10.79 -2.47
CA GLU A 89 -11.75 11.62 -3.68
C GLU A 89 -10.31 11.91 -4.13
N ASP A 90 -9.31 11.64 -3.28
CA ASP A 90 -7.92 11.94 -3.58
C ASP A 90 -7.36 10.97 -4.64
N PRO A 91 -6.38 11.43 -5.45
CA PRO A 91 -5.64 10.58 -6.38
C PRO A 91 -5.04 9.35 -5.70
N GLY A 92 -4.84 8.29 -6.49
CA GLY A 92 -4.29 7.04 -6.00
C GLY A 92 -2.91 7.18 -5.36
N VAL A 93 -2.61 6.23 -4.47
CA VAL A 93 -1.35 6.16 -3.72
C VAL A 93 -0.81 4.75 -3.84
N PHE A 94 0.47 4.64 -4.20
CA PHE A 94 1.18 3.38 -4.13
C PHE A 94 1.82 3.25 -2.75
N TYR A 95 1.46 2.20 -2.01
CA TYR A 95 2.02 1.88 -0.70
C TYR A 95 3.06 0.76 -0.82
N GLY A 96 4.24 0.99 -0.26
CA GLY A 96 5.30 0.01 -0.12
C GLY A 96 6.02 0.13 1.22
N ALA A 97 6.93 -0.82 1.49
CA ALA A 97 7.79 -0.78 2.67
C ALA A 97 9.26 -0.97 2.31
N GLU A 98 10.18 -0.39 3.07
CA GLU A 98 11.62 -0.46 2.79
C GLU A 98 12.18 -1.87 3.05
N SER A 99 11.49 -2.70 3.84
CA SER A 99 11.86 -4.12 4.07
C SER A 99 10.72 -5.08 3.73
N ARG A 100 11.10 -6.30 3.34
CA ARG A 100 10.17 -7.41 3.06
C ARG A 100 9.28 -7.73 4.26
N GLU A 101 9.90 -7.81 5.45
CA GLU A 101 9.20 -8.12 6.70
C GLU A 101 8.14 -7.05 7.04
N THR A 102 8.46 -5.76 6.86
CA THR A 102 7.50 -4.66 7.06
C THR A 102 6.36 -4.72 6.03
N ALA A 103 6.67 -5.03 4.76
CA ALA A 103 5.66 -5.19 3.73
C ALA A 103 4.71 -6.36 4.07
N CYS A 104 5.23 -7.46 4.58
CA CYS A 104 4.44 -8.60 5.06
C CYS A 104 3.58 -8.25 6.27
N ALA A 105 4.11 -7.51 7.26
CA ALA A 105 3.35 -7.07 8.43
C ALA A 105 2.17 -6.17 8.04
N GLU A 106 2.40 -5.11 7.26
CA GLU A 106 1.35 -4.19 6.80
C GLU A 106 0.29 -4.89 5.95
N SER A 107 0.73 -5.71 4.99
CA SER A 107 -0.15 -6.48 4.11
C SER A 107 -0.97 -7.54 4.86
N GLY A 108 -0.34 -8.19 5.85
CA GLY A 108 -0.97 -9.20 6.69
C GLY A 108 -2.03 -8.59 7.59
N TYR A 109 -1.73 -7.45 8.23
CA TYR A 109 -2.67 -6.72 9.08
C TYR A 109 -3.96 -6.36 8.32
N TRP A 110 -3.84 -5.74 7.14
CA TRP A 110 -5.03 -5.31 6.39
C TRP A 110 -5.86 -6.48 5.87
N ARG A 111 -5.22 -7.58 5.48
CA ARG A 111 -5.94 -8.80 5.08
C ARG A 111 -6.64 -9.47 6.27
N LEU A 112 -5.99 -9.52 7.44
CA LEU A 112 -6.60 -10.02 8.66
C LEU A 112 -7.80 -9.16 9.07
N ARG A 113 -7.67 -7.83 9.04
CA ARG A 113 -8.77 -6.90 9.33
C ARG A 113 -9.95 -7.13 8.38
N PHE A 114 -9.70 -7.16 7.07
CA PHE A 114 -10.72 -7.50 6.08
C PHE A 114 -11.40 -8.85 6.36
N TRP A 115 -10.61 -9.85 6.78
CA TRP A 115 -11.11 -11.17 7.13
C TRP A 115 -12.03 -11.16 8.36
N ARG A 116 -11.66 -10.38 9.39
CA ARG A 116 -12.45 -10.19 10.63
C ARG A 116 -13.74 -9.41 10.41
N ASP A 117 -13.71 -8.42 9.52
CA ASP A 117 -14.86 -7.58 9.20
C ASP A 117 -15.94 -8.36 8.40
N SER A 118 -15.61 -9.55 7.91
CA SER A 118 -16.55 -10.44 7.21
C SER A 118 -17.19 -11.46 8.15
N SER A 119 -18.50 -11.32 8.40
CA SER A 119 -19.29 -12.13 9.34
C SER A 119 -19.17 -13.65 9.17
N PHE A 120 -19.00 -14.14 7.94
CA PHE A 120 -18.90 -15.59 7.65
C PHE A 120 -17.46 -16.13 7.73
N LEU A 121 -16.47 -15.25 7.74
CA LEU A 121 -15.04 -15.60 7.61
C LEU A 121 -14.24 -15.33 8.89
N SER A 122 -14.77 -14.50 9.79
CA SER A 122 -14.09 -13.93 10.95
C SER A 122 -13.46 -14.95 11.90
N GLU A 123 -13.90 -16.20 11.90
CA GLU A 123 -13.38 -17.28 12.77
C GLU A 123 -12.61 -18.37 12.01
N ARG A 124 -12.46 -18.26 10.68
CA ARG A 124 -11.92 -19.35 9.84
C ARG A 124 -10.51 -19.01 9.35
N PRO A 125 -9.50 -19.87 9.59
CA PRO A 125 -8.19 -19.68 8.99
C PRO A 125 -8.24 -19.76 7.47
N ARG A 126 -7.38 -19.01 6.79
CA ARG A 126 -7.21 -19.10 5.33
C ARG A 126 -5.76 -18.94 4.91
N ALA A 127 -5.32 -19.81 4.02
CA ALA A 127 -4.08 -19.62 3.26
C ALA A 127 -4.36 -18.83 1.98
N VAL A 128 -3.54 -17.81 1.73
CA VAL A 128 -3.63 -16.95 0.53
C VAL A 128 -2.24 -16.92 -0.13
N PRO A 129 -2.14 -17.26 -1.42
CA PRO A 129 -0.89 -17.11 -2.16
C PRO A 129 -0.65 -15.63 -2.48
N ILE A 130 0.54 -15.14 -2.14
CA ILE A 130 0.97 -13.75 -2.25
C ILE A 130 2.26 -13.69 -3.07
N THR A 131 2.35 -12.68 -3.93
CA THR A 131 3.60 -12.27 -4.54
C THR A 131 4.12 -11.04 -3.83
N LEU A 132 5.35 -11.12 -3.33
CA LEU A 132 6.10 -9.97 -2.84
C LEU A 132 7.08 -9.53 -3.92
N PHE A 133 7.00 -8.30 -4.39
CA PHE A 133 7.88 -7.79 -5.44
C PHE A 133 8.62 -6.52 -5.01
N GLU A 134 9.83 -6.36 -5.52
CA GLU A 134 10.63 -5.16 -5.33
C GLU A 134 10.28 -4.10 -6.39
N PHE A 135 10.16 -2.85 -5.96
CA PHE A 135 10.07 -1.68 -6.82
C PHE A 135 11.22 -0.72 -6.53
N TRP A 136 11.54 0.14 -7.49
CA TRP A 136 12.53 1.20 -7.38
C TRP A 136 11.90 2.52 -7.78
N ALA A 137 12.19 3.58 -7.03
CA ALA A 137 11.66 4.91 -7.30
C ALA A 137 12.61 6.00 -6.77
N ALA A 138 12.47 7.22 -7.30
CA ALA A 138 13.23 8.37 -6.86
C ALA A 138 12.41 9.66 -6.98
N THR A 139 12.69 10.63 -6.12
CA THR A 139 12.13 11.97 -6.18
C THR A 139 12.97 12.95 -5.37
N ASN A 140 13.01 14.21 -5.79
CA ASN A 140 13.57 15.31 -4.99
C ASN A 140 12.53 15.93 -4.04
N ALA A 141 11.28 15.43 -4.08
CA ALA A 141 10.12 15.98 -3.41
C ALA A 141 9.47 14.96 -2.45
N ALA A 142 10.28 14.32 -1.60
CA ALA A 142 9.76 13.45 -0.54
C ALA A 142 9.67 14.19 0.79
N LEU A 143 8.63 13.88 1.59
CA LEU A 143 8.58 14.19 3.01
C LEU A 143 9.04 12.98 3.81
N ASP A 144 9.92 13.18 4.79
CA ASP A 144 10.30 12.14 5.75
C ASP A 144 9.73 12.45 7.14
N LEU A 145 8.65 11.76 7.51
CA LEU A 145 7.96 11.98 8.78
C LEU A 145 8.77 11.50 9.99
N THR A 146 9.86 10.78 9.78
CA THR A 146 10.74 10.33 10.87
C THR A 146 11.81 11.37 11.23
N GLN A 147 11.85 12.50 10.51
CA GLN A 147 12.87 13.54 10.69
C GLN A 147 12.25 14.83 11.24
N PRO A 148 12.96 15.59 12.09
CA PRO A 148 12.53 16.94 12.46
C PRO A 148 12.36 17.83 11.22
N PRO A 149 11.40 18.78 11.24
CA PRO A 149 10.43 19.05 12.30
C PRO A 149 9.20 18.12 12.28
N LEU A 150 9.01 17.34 11.21
CA LEU A 150 7.82 16.51 10.98
C LEU A 150 7.64 15.40 12.03
N ALA A 151 8.74 14.88 12.56
CA ALA A 151 8.77 13.90 13.65
C ALA A 151 8.05 14.38 14.93
N ALA A 152 7.91 15.70 15.14
CA ALA A 152 7.14 16.24 16.26
C ALA A 152 5.65 15.83 16.22
N GLY A 153 5.12 15.54 15.02
CA GLY A 153 3.74 15.08 14.84
C GLY A 153 3.58 13.55 14.91
N ARG A 154 4.62 12.79 15.26
CA ARG A 154 4.64 11.32 15.22
C ARG A 154 3.36 10.67 15.75
N ALA A 155 2.89 11.10 16.93
CA ALA A 155 1.68 10.55 17.55
C ALA A 155 0.43 10.65 16.65
N ALA A 156 0.29 11.73 15.89
CA ALA A 156 -0.81 11.88 14.93
C ALA A 156 -0.62 11.00 13.70
N TRP A 157 0.62 10.83 13.22
CA TRP A 157 0.89 10.06 12.01
C TRP A 157 0.83 8.54 12.23
N THR A 158 1.16 8.10 13.45
CA THR A 158 1.16 6.69 13.86
C THR A 158 -0.14 6.25 14.51
N HIS A 159 -1.21 7.05 14.47
CA HIS A 159 -2.50 6.63 15.00
C HIS A 159 -2.96 5.34 14.27
N PRO A 160 -3.43 4.31 14.99
CA PRO A 160 -3.75 3.01 14.39
C PRO A 160 -4.89 3.08 13.38
N ASP A 161 -5.99 3.77 13.71
CA ASP A 161 -7.22 3.73 12.88
C ASP A 161 -7.79 5.07 12.43
N ASP A 162 -7.57 6.16 13.17
CA ASP A 162 -7.88 7.52 12.70
C ASP A 162 -6.80 8.03 11.73
N TYR A 163 -7.20 8.23 10.48
CA TYR A 163 -6.36 8.76 9.41
C TYR A 163 -6.64 10.22 9.08
N SER A 164 -7.47 10.92 9.86
CA SER A 164 -7.85 12.31 9.58
C SER A 164 -6.63 13.24 9.48
N ALA A 165 -5.69 13.10 10.41
CA ALA A 165 -4.48 13.91 10.45
C ALA A 165 -3.52 13.60 9.28
N THR A 166 -3.35 12.31 8.95
CA THR A 166 -2.46 11.87 7.87
C THR A 166 -3.04 12.15 6.49
N GLN A 167 -4.35 12.09 6.32
CA GLN A 167 -5.05 12.52 5.12
C GLN A 167 -4.99 14.03 4.92
N ALA A 168 -5.17 14.83 5.98
CA ALA A 168 -5.00 16.29 5.92
C ALA A 168 -3.55 16.67 5.55
N LEU A 169 -2.57 16.00 6.17
CA LEU A 169 -1.16 16.16 5.81
C LEU A 169 -0.90 15.80 4.34
N ALA A 170 -1.42 14.67 3.85
CA ALA A 170 -1.21 14.23 2.48
C ALA A 170 -1.79 15.21 1.45
N LEU A 171 -2.96 15.80 1.74
CA LEU A 171 -3.55 16.85 0.91
C LEU A 171 -2.61 18.07 0.82
N ALA A 172 -2.21 18.61 1.98
CA ALA A 172 -1.29 19.76 2.02
C ALA A 172 0.07 19.43 1.40
N ALA A 173 0.55 18.19 1.55
CA ALA A 173 1.80 17.72 0.95
C ALA A 173 1.70 17.74 -0.59
N ARG A 174 0.59 17.26 -1.16
CA ARG A 174 0.35 17.32 -2.61
C ARG A 174 0.31 18.75 -3.12
N GLU A 175 -0.39 19.64 -2.41
CA GLU A 175 -0.43 21.08 -2.73
C GLU A 175 0.95 21.73 -2.65
N GLY A 176 1.80 21.26 -1.73
CA GLY A 176 3.20 21.67 -1.58
C GLY A 176 4.17 21.01 -2.58
N GLY A 177 3.66 20.18 -3.50
CA GLY A 177 4.46 19.52 -4.54
C GLY A 177 5.14 18.20 -4.10
N ALA A 178 4.80 17.64 -2.94
CA ALA A 178 5.32 16.37 -2.50
C ALA A 178 4.88 15.22 -3.41
N GLN A 179 5.80 14.31 -3.70
CA GLN A 179 5.58 13.12 -4.54
C GLN A 179 5.68 11.82 -3.73
N ALA A 180 6.27 11.86 -2.55
CA ALA A 180 6.38 10.71 -1.65
C ALA A 180 6.31 11.13 -0.18
N ILE A 181 5.81 10.23 0.67
CA ILE A 181 5.84 10.36 2.12
C ILE A 181 6.47 9.08 2.69
N ARG A 182 7.61 9.23 3.36
CA ARG A 182 8.27 8.17 4.12
C ARG A 182 7.83 8.26 5.59
N TYR A 183 7.46 7.13 6.19
CA TYR A 183 6.85 7.09 7.52
C TYR A 183 7.10 5.76 8.24
N GLU A 184 6.96 5.76 9.56
CA GLU A 184 7.06 4.54 10.37
C GLU A 184 5.85 3.62 10.15
N SER A 185 6.12 2.32 10.08
CA SER A 185 5.04 1.32 10.12
C SER A 185 4.41 1.30 11.51
N VAL A 186 3.07 1.33 11.55
CA VAL A 186 2.31 1.14 12.80
C VAL A 186 2.17 -0.36 13.12
N ARG A 187 2.33 -1.23 12.11
CA ARG A 187 2.12 -2.68 12.22
C ARG A 187 3.41 -3.46 12.45
N HIS A 188 4.56 -2.83 12.24
CA HIS A 188 5.88 -3.39 12.47
C HIS A 188 6.79 -2.31 13.08
N PRO A 189 6.91 -2.23 14.42
CA PRO A 189 7.77 -1.25 15.08
C PRO A 189 9.21 -1.29 14.57
N GLY A 190 9.78 -0.14 14.24
CA GLY A 190 11.10 -0.01 13.61
C GLY A 190 11.11 -0.23 12.08
N GLY A 191 9.99 -0.70 11.51
CA GLY A 191 9.77 -0.78 10.08
C GLY A 191 9.43 0.56 9.45
N LEU A 192 9.80 0.73 8.19
CA LEU A 192 9.61 1.97 7.43
C LEU A 192 8.80 1.70 6.17
N CYS A 193 7.85 2.59 5.91
CA CYS A 193 6.92 2.56 4.81
C CYS A 193 7.09 3.81 3.94
N VAL A 194 6.68 3.67 2.69
CA VAL A 194 6.62 4.77 1.73
C VAL A 194 5.25 4.79 1.04
N ALA A 195 4.65 5.98 1.00
CA ALA A 195 3.47 6.29 0.24
C ALA A 195 3.86 7.18 -0.94
N LEU A 196 3.85 6.62 -2.14
CA LEU A 196 4.13 7.34 -3.38
C LEU A 196 2.83 7.98 -3.86
N LEU A 197 2.81 9.30 -3.91
CA LEU A 197 1.63 10.12 -4.15
C LEU A 197 1.30 10.22 -5.65
N GLY A 198 2.25 9.90 -6.53
CA GLY A 198 2.05 9.87 -7.97
C GLY A 198 3.04 8.92 -8.65
N PRO A 199 2.76 8.51 -9.90
CA PRO A 199 3.59 7.57 -10.65
C PRO A 199 4.91 8.16 -11.18
N GLU A 200 5.08 9.48 -11.15
CA GLU A 200 6.24 10.20 -11.67
C GLU A 200 7.56 9.71 -11.05
N VAL A 201 7.51 9.32 -9.78
CA VAL A 201 8.66 8.79 -9.02
C VAL A 201 9.26 7.52 -9.63
N PHE A 202 8.46 6.73 -10.35
CA PHE A 202 8.93 5.54 -11.05
C PHE A 202 9.67 5.89 -12.34
N ARG A 203 9.33 7.02 -12.97
CA ARG A 203 9.99 7.48 -14.21
C ARG A 203 11.34 8.15 -13.96
N ALA A 204 11.60 8.55 -12.72
CA ALA A 204 12.90 9.07 -12.30
C ALA A 204 13.97 7.97 -12.20
N VAL A 205 13.62 6.70 -12.44
CA VAL A 205 14.52 5.54 -12.41
C VAL A 205 14.39 4.78 -13.73
N ALA A 206 15.51 4.30 -14.29
CA ALA A 206 15.51 3.61 -15.58
C ALA A 206 14.74 2.27 -15.55
N GLU A 207 14.88 1.51 -14.46
CA GLU A 207 14.23 0.22 -14.28
C GLU A 207 13.48 0.18 -12.93
N PRO A 208 12.26 0.75 -12.86
CA PRO A 208 11.48 0.80 -11.62
C PRO A 208 10.91 -0.57 -11.20
N TYR A 209 10.83 -1.52 -12.14
CA TYR A 209 10.48 -2.92 -11.88
C TYR A 209 11.52 -3.82 -12.54
N ARG A 210 12.26 -4.58 -11.73
CA ARG A 210 13.36 -5.45 -12.17
C ARG A 210 12.99 -6.93 -12.16
N ASN A 211 11.70 -7.25 -12.11
CA ASN A 211 11.17 -8.61 -11.98
C ASN A 211 11.75 -9.40 -10.77
N ASN A 212 12.21 -8.70 -9.74
CA ASN A 212 12.63 -9.30 -8.48
C ASN A 212 11.38 -9.53 -7.62
N GLN A 213 10.89 -10.78 -7.60
CA GLN A 213 9.68 -11.16 -6.91
C GLN A 213 9.80 -12.54 -6.24
N GLN A 214 8.99 -12.75 -5.21
CA GLN A 214 8.98 -13.94 -4.37
C GLN A 214 7.55 -14.43 -4.19
N GLY A 215 7.36 -15.75 -4.29
CA GLY A 215 6.13 -16.41 -3.88
C GLY A 215 6.10 -16.63 -2.38
N TRP A 216 4.96 -16.36 -1.76
CA TRP A 216 4.71 -16.51 -0.34
C TRP A 216 3.31 -17.08 -0.11
N THR A 217 3.15 -17.88 0.94
CA THR A 217 1.85 -18.23 1.49
C THR A 217 1.60 -17.41 2.76
N LEU A 218 0.53 -16.63 2.76
CA LEU A 218 0.01 -15.93 3.94
C LEU A 218 -1.09 -16.79 4.57
N LEU A 219 -0.85 -17.30 5.77
CA LEU A 219 -1.88 -17.84 6.64
C LEU A 219 -2.47 -16.72 7.50
N ILE A 220 -3.76 -16.45 7.30
CA ILE A 220 -4.56 -15.58 8.15
C ILE A 220 -5.19 -16.47 9.22
N GLN A 221 -4.90 -16.18 10.49
CA GLN A 221 -5.48 -16.88 11.63
C GLN A 221 -6.11 -15.84 12.59
N PRO A 222 -7.41 -15.59 12.43
CA PRO A 222 -8.11 -14.66 13.32
C PRO A 222 -8.05 -15.08 14.80
N PRO A 223 -8.18 -14.12 15.73
CA PRO A 223 -8.42 -12.70 15.49
C PRO A 223 -7.15 -11.84 15.33
N HIS A 224 -5.96 -12.40 15.55
CA HIS A 224 -4.76 -11.56 15.75
C HIS A 224 -3.53 -12.02 14.95
N LEU A 225 -3.52 -13.21 14.38
CA LEU A 225 -2.30 -13.82 13.89
C LEU A 225 -2.24 -13.85 12.37
N THR A 226 -1.06 -13.52 11.84
CA THR A 226 -0.69 -13.87 10.47
C THR A 226 0.66 -14.57 10.45
N VAL A 227 0.78 -15.60 9.61
CA VAL A 227 2.03 -16.33 9.39
C VAL A 227 2.35 -16.28 7.90
N TRP A 228 3.56 -15.87 7.58
CA TRP A 228 4.09 -15.82 6.22
C TRP A 228 5.13 -16.92 6.06
N GLN A 229 4.98 -17.73 5.02
CA GLN A 229 5.95 -18.75 4.63
C GLN A 229 6.40 -18.48 3.20
N ARG A 230 7.70 -18.35 2.97
CA ARG A 230 8.22 -18.19 1.61
C ARG A 230 8.18 -19.51 0.87
N ASP A 231 7.75 -19.48 -0.39
CA ASP A 231 7.70 -20.66 -1.24
C ASP A 231 9.13 -21.19 -1.48
N LEU A 232 9.29 -22.51 -1.42
CA LEU A 232 10.56 -23.20 -1.66
C LEU A 232 11.72 -22.74 -0.73
N SER A 233 11.41 -22.18 0.44
CA SER A 233 12.37 -21.71 1.44
C SER A 233 11.88 -22.01 2.85
N ALA A 234 12.78 -22.01 3.85
CA ALA A 234 12.44 -22.10 5.27
C ALA A 234 12.16 -20.72 5.91
N GLU A 235 12.31 -19.63 5.15
CA GLU A 235 12.07 -18.26 5.61
C GLU A 235 10.59 -18.07 6.00
N ARG A 236 10.35 -17.62 7.23
CA ARG A 236 9.02 -17.41 7.79
C ARG A 236 8.97 -16.20 8.70
N TRP A 237 7.82 -15.53 8.72
CA TRP A 237 7.53 -14.43 9.64
C TRP A 237 6.17 -14.63 10.30
N THR A 238 6.08 -14.26 11.57
CA THR A 238 4.85 -14.35 12.35
C THR A 238 4.56 -13.00 12.96
N PHE A 239 3.34 -12.50 12.75
CA PHE A 239 2.90 -11.22 13.30
C PHE A 239 1.63 -11.43 14.12
N ALA A 240 1.65 -10.96 15.36
CA ALA A 240 0.49 -10.87 16.24
C ALA A 240 0.08 -9.41 16.36
N PHE A 241 -1.15 -9.09 15.98
CA PHE A 241 -1.69 -7.74 16.00
C PHE A 241 -2.68 -7.59 17.16
N HIS A 242 -2.56 -6.49 17.89
CA HIS A 242 -3.51 -6.09 18.91
C HIS A 242 -4.52 -5.11 18.31
N ASP A 243 -5.71 -5.07 18.91
CA ASP A 243 -6.74 -4.09 18.57
C ASP A 243 -6.33 -2.68 18.99
#